data_AF-A0A3A1XLN8-F1
#
_entry.id   AF-A0A3A1XLN8-F1
#
_cell.length_a   1.000
_cell.length_b   1.000
_cell.length_c   1.000
_cell.angle_alpha   90.00
_cell.angle_beta   90.00
_cell.angle_gamma   90.00
#
_symmetry.space_group_name_H-M   'P 1'
#
loop_
_entity.id
_entity.type
_entity.pdbx_description
1 polymer ?
#
loop_
_entity_poly.entity_id
_entity_poly.type
_entity_poly.pdbx_seq_one_letter_code
_entity_poly.pdbx_strand_id
1 'polypeptide(L)'
;YISGKSINLAVIVENPNSGKSHFARVKIPDNLNRLVPVDDLTDEEGREERYGFITMEKLIAAHLESLFPGMIIKEARSFRVTRNEDIDVEEDDAENLLNAMEKELLRRRFGPPIRLEISNEASPFLSQLLANQLRVSPEEVYRLPSPLDMTVLFELQALDRPDLKYRPFIPTTNRQIAEVETSHAQDIFASIREHDILLHHPYDSFSTSVQAFLAQAAADPKVLAIKQTLYRTSSNSPIIDALVDAAHAGKQVLALVEIKARFDEDANIAWARKLERAGVHVVYGIVGLKTHCKLSLVVRQEAEGLRRYCHVGTGNYNPKTARLYTDLGLLTCDPVVGQDLTRLFNQLSGYAPKSSFHRLLVAPRTVRTGIIQRIRREEAAALAGKEAWIKIKVNSVVDEQTIDALYRASQAGVKIDIVERGICSLKPGIEGLSENIRVRSILGRFLEHSRIYAFANSCGPQIGDGPASGPEVWIGSADLMHRNLDRRVETLVRITAPDQVEALIQYIDLQMADSTVSWWMDGDGTYTLHSRDKEGRPLVDSQAYLIHTHTRKPRGAN
;
A
#
# COMPACT_ATOMS: atom_id res chain seq x y z
N TYR A 1 -3.84 10.69 31.68
CA TYR A 1 -3.70 9.93 30.42
C TYR A 1 -3.67 10.89 29.23
N ILE A 2 -2.76 10.69 28.25
CA ILE A 2 -2.63 11.50 27.02
C ILE A 2 -2.71 10.56 25.82
N SER A 3 -3.69 10.80 24.95
CA SER A 3 -3.94 10.01 23.75
C SER A 3 -2.76 10.11 22.77
N GLY A 4 -2.36 8.98 22.20
CA GLY A 4 -1.35 8.94 21.14
C GLY A 4 -1.74 9.82 19.95
N LYS A 5 -0.74 10.47 19.35
CA LYS A 5 -0.82 11.36 18.18
C LYS A 5 -1.74 12.58 18.32
N SER A 6 -2.37 12.79 19.48
CA SER A 6 -3.17 13.98 19.73
C SER A 6 -2.29 15.21 19.98
N ILE A 7 -2.70 16.36 19.43
CA ILE A 7 -2.07 17.65 19.75
C ILE A 7 -2.64 18.17 21.06
N ASN A 8 -1.76 18.66 21.92
CA ASN A 8 -2.09 19.19 23.23
C ASN A 8 -1.30 20.48 23.48
N LEU A 9 -1.84 21.37 24.30
CA LEU A 9 -1.10 22.49 24.90
C LEU A 9 -0.70 22.13 26.32
N ALA A 10 0.59 22.24 26.59
CA ALA A 10 1.17 22.21 27.93
C ALA A 10 1.21 23.65 28.45
N VAL A 11 0.46 23.92 29.53
CA VAL A 11 0.26 25.26 30.07
C VAL A 11 0.78 25.31 31.50
N ILE A 12 1.60 26.31 31.81
CA ILE A 12 2.00 26.65 33.18
C ILE A 12 1.20 27.88 33.60
N VAL A 13 0.43 27.74 34.67
CA VAL A 13 -0.39 28.81 35.24
C VAL A 13 0.02 29.09 36.67
N GLU A 14 0.07 30.36 37.06
CA GLU A 14 0.44 30.79 38.41
C GLU A 14 -0.74 31.43 39.11
N ASN A 15 -0.98 31.04 40.36
CA ASN A 15 -1.98 31.69 41.21
C ASN A 15 -1.38 32.99 41.77
N PRO A 16 -1.93 34.17 41.44
CA PRO A 16 -1.35 35.45 41.83
C PRO A 16 -1.35 35.68 43.35
N ASN A 17 -2.30 35.08 44.09
CA ASN A 17 -2.41 35.27 45.54
C ASN A 17 -1.38 34.44 46.33
N SER A 18 -0.98 33.28 45.80
CA SER A 18 -0.08 32.35 46.50
C SER A 18 1.30 32.20 45.86
N GLY A 19 1.50 32.69 44.64
CA GLY A 19 2.71 32.50 43.84
C GLY A 19 2.97 31.06 43.39
N LYS A 20 2.01 30.14 43.61
CA LYS A 20 2.17 28.73 43.23
C LYS A 20 1.88 28.53 41.74
N SER A 21 2.82 27.89 41.05
CA SER A 21 2.67 27.45 39.66
C SER A 21 2.06 26.05 39.58
N HIS A 22 1.17 25.86 38.62
CA HIS A 22 0.48 24.62 38.31
C HIS A 22 0.65 24.29 36.83
N PHE A 23 0.79 22.99 36.53
CA PHE A 23 0.74 22.49 35.17
C PHE A 23 -0.70 22.12 34.81
N ALA A 24 -1.14 22.56 33.64
CA ALA A 24 -2.41 22.18 33.04
C ALA A 24 -2.18 21.69 31.60
N ARG A 25 -3.03 20.75 31.18
CA ARG A 25 -3.05 20.24 29.80
C ARG A 25 -4.38 20.59 29.15
N VAL A 26 -4.32 21.30 28.03
CA VAL A 26 -5.48 21.53 27.17
C VAL A 26 -5.36 20.64 25.94
N LYS A 27 -6.31 19.72 25.74
CA LYS A 27 -6.34 18.87 24.54
C LYS A 27 -6.93 19.70 23.39
N ILE A 28 -6.28 19.69 22.22
CA ILE A 28 -6.89 20.26 21.02
C ILE A 28 -8.00 19.32 20.54
N PRO A 29 -9.24 19.82 20.34
CA PRO A 29 -10.34 18.99 19.88
C PRO A 29 -10.03 18.34 18.52
N ASP A 30 -10.28 17.04 18.40
CA ASP A 30 -10.08 16.23 17.21
C ASP A 30 -11.32 16.18 16.30
N ASN A 31 -12.46 16.66 16.80
CA ASN A 31 -13.73 16.74 16.08
C ASN A 31 -13.95 18.09 15.35
N LEU A 32 -12.97 18.99 15.37
CA LEU A 32 -12.99 20.28 14.69
C LEU A 32 -11.80 20.37 13.73
N ASN A 33 -11.96 21.16 12.66
CA ASN A 33 -10.84 21.48 11.78
C ASN A 33 -9.75 22.19 12.57
N ARG A 34 -8.50 21.78 12.35
CA ARG A 34 -7.35 22.36 13.02
C ARG A 34 -6.90 23.65 12.35
N LEU A 35 -7.26 23.89 11.09
CA LEU A 35 -7.15 25.18 10.43
C LEU A 35 -8.45 25.96 10.57
N VAL A 36 -8.36 27.10 11.24
CA VAL A 36 -9.48 28.03 11.41
C VAL A 36 -9.30 29.16 10.39
N PRO A 37 -10.27 29.40 9.50
CA PRO A 37 -10.21 30.50 8.54
C PRO A 37 -10.21 31.85 9.26
N VAL A 38 -9.52 32.83 8.67
CA VAL A 38 -9.48 34.22 9.13
C VAL A 38 -10.10 35.07 8.02
N ASP A 39 -11.36 35.49 8.24
CA ASP A 39 -12.20 36.12 7.21
C ASP A 39 -11.63 37.47 6.72
N ASP A 40 -10.99 38.23 7.61
CA ASP A 40 -10.47 39.60 7.36
C ASP A 40 -9.16 39.69 6.55
N LEU A 41 -8.66 38.58 5.98
CA LEU A 41 -7.49 38.60 5.10
C LEU A 41 -7.84 38.53 3.61
N THR A 42 -9.14 38.45 3.27
CA THR A 42 -9.63 38.59 1.90
C THR A 42 -9.68 40.08 1.53
N ASP A 43 -8.77 40.51 0.66
CA ASP A 43 -8.70 41.90 0.20
C ASP A 43 -9.86 42.15 -0.79
N GLU A 44 -10.92 42.85 -0.39
CA GLU A 44 -12.09 43.12 -1.25
C GLU A 44 -11.72 43.92 -2.52
N GLU A 45 -10.60 44.65 -2.50
CA GLU A 45 -10.09 45.44 -3.63
C GLU A 45 -9.06 44.67 -4.50
N GLY A 46 -8.60 43.50 -4.05
CA GLY A 46 -7.65 42.65 -4.75
C GLY A 46 -8.33 41.68 -5.70
N ARG A 47 -7.84 41.54 -6.93
CA ARG A 47 -8.32 40.53 -7.90
C ARG A 47 -8.05 39.07 -7.48
N GLU A 48 -7.48 38.83 -6.30
CA GLU A 48 -7.09 37.50 -5.79
C GLU A 48 -7.67 37.25 -4.39
N GLU A 49 -8.59 36.29 -4.26
CA GLU A 49 -9.04 35.77 -2.97
C GLU A 49 -7.86 35.18 -2.18
N ARG A 50 -7.61 35.73 -0.99
CA ARG A 50 -6.59 35.23 -0.06
C ARG A 50 -7.23 34.41 1.04
N TYR A 51 -6.81 33.16 1.17
CA TYR A 51 -7.25 32.28 2.25
C TYR A 51 -6.27 32.40 3.44
N GLY A 52 -6.70 33.06 4.51
CA GLY A 52 -5.97 33.16 5.77
C GLY A 52 -6.36 32.05 6.73
N PHE A 53 -5.38 31.43 7.40
CA PHE A 53 -5.66 30.43 8.43
C PHE A 53 -4.80 30.63 9.68
N ILE A 54 -5.38 30.36 10.85
CA ILE A 54 -4.68 30.17 12.11
C ILE A 54 -4.89 28.73 12.59
N THR A 55 -3.89 28.14 13.25
CA THR A 55 -4.06 26.80 13.83
C THR A 55 -4.90 26.86 15.11
N MET A 56 -5.72 25.84 15.34
CA MET A 56 -6.57 25.73 16.53
C MET A 56 -5.77 25.83 17.83
N GLU A 57 -4.56 25.25 17.88
CA GLU A 57 -3.69 25.41 19.05
C GLU A 57 -3.25 26.85 19.30
N LYS A 58 -3.03 27.66 18.26
CA LYS A 58 -2.69 29.08 18.41
C LYS A 58 -3.91 29.89 18.85
N LEU A 59 -5.07 29.60 18.26
CA LEU A 59 -6.33 30.23 18.65
C LEU A 59 -6.64 29.95 20.13
N ILE A 60 -6.58 28.70 20.56
CA ILE A 60 -6.80 28.33 21.98
C ILE A 60 -5.73 28.97 22.87
N ALA A 61 -4.45 28.98 22.45
CA ALA A 61 -3.38 29.61 23.21
C ALA A 61 -3.63 31.12 23.46
N ALA A 62 -4.17 31.84 22.47
CA ALA A 62 -4.51 33.26 22.58
C ALA A 62 -5.67 33.54 23.55
N HIS A 63 -6.52 32.55 23.83
CA HIS A 63 -7.69 32.68 24.70
C HIS A 63 -7.61 31.85 26.00
N LEU A 64 -6.41 31.41 26.41
CA LEU A 64 -6.22 30.58 27.60
C LEU A 64 -6.75 31.21 28.89
N GLU A 65 -6.78 32.54 28.98
CA GLU A 65 -7.31 33.27 30.13
C GLU A 65 -8.78 32.93 30.41
N SER A 66 -9.56 32.59 29.37
CA SER A 66 -10.95 32.15 29.53
C SER A 66 -11.06 30.75 30.16
N LEU A 67 -10.04 29.89 29.98
CA LEU A 67 -9.98 28.56 30.59
C LEU A 67 -9.41 28.58 32.01
N PHE A 68 -8.60 29.60 32.33
CA PHE A 68 -7.94 29.75 33.63
C PHE A 68 -8.23 31.14 34.25
N PRO A 69 -9.51 31.46 34.52
CA PRO A 69 -9.88 32.78 35.03
C PRO A 69 -9.18 33.08 36.37
N GLY A 70 -8.57 34.26 36.47
CA GLY A 70 -7.86 34.71 37.66
C GLY A 70 -6.45 34.11 37.86
N MET A 71 -5.95 33.32 36.92
CA MET A 71 -4.58 32.79 36.93
C MET A 71 -3.69 33.54 35.93
N ILE A 72 -2.38 33.62 36.21
CA ILE A 72 -1.39 34.19 35.28
C ILE A 72 -0.84 33.07 34.39
N ILE A 73 -1.00 33.18 33.06
CA ILE A 73 -0.39 32.24 32.11
C ILE A 73 1.12 32.54 32.01
N LYS A 74 1.97 31.65 32.49
CA LYS A 74 3.43 31.78 32.41
C LYS A 74 4.00 31.25 31.09
N GLU A 75 3.45 30.13 30.64
CA GLU A 75 3.91 29.46 29.43
C GLU A 75 2.79 28.60 28.84
N ALA A 76 2.69 28.55 27.52
CA ALA A 76 1.78 27.66 26.80
C ALA A 76 2.43 27.17 25.51
N ARG A 77 2.62 25.85 25.37
CA ARG A 77 3.33 25.28 24.22
C ARG A 77 2.69 24.00 23.74
N SER A 78 2.65 23.84 22.43
CA SER A 78 2.16 22.62 21.79
C SER A 78 3.10 21.46 22.07
N PHE A 79 2.52 20.29 22.32
CA PHE A 79 3.21 19.02 22.39
C PHE A 79 2.33 17.88 21.91
N ARG A 80 2.95 16.77 21.53
CA ARG A 80 2.32 15.56 21.01
C ARG A 80 3.10 14.34 21.46
N VAL A 81 2.37 13.27 21.76
CA VAL A 81 2.98 12.01 22.20
C VAL A 81 2.68 10.92 21.18
N THR A 82 3.69 10.20 20.72
CA THR A 82 3.49 8.94 19.98
C THR A 82 3.71 7.78 20.94
N ARG A 83 2.82 6.79 20.89
CA ARG A 83 2.86 5.60 21.75
C ARG A 83 3.15 4.37 20.91
N ASN A 84 3.76 3.36 21.54
CA ASN A 84 3.81 2.05 20.94
C ASN A 84 2.38 1.51 20.81
N GLU A 85 2.05 1.08 19.60
CA GLU A 85 0.72 0.64 19.21
C GLU A 85 0.72 -0.83 18.76
N ASP A 86 1.84 -1.55 18.95
CA ASP A 86 1.90 -2.98 18.68
C ASP A 86 1.04 -3.77 19.67
N ILE A 87 0.35 -4.77 19.13
CA ILE A 87 -0.59 -5.64 19.83
C ILE A 87 -0.01 -7.05 19.80
N ASP A 88 0.35 -7.59 20.96
CA ASP A 88 0.69 -9.00 21.13
C ASP A 88 -0.56 -9.73 21.65
N VAL A 89 -1.18 -10.56 20.80
CA VAL A 89 -2.32 -11.41 21.17
C VAL A 89 -1.85 -12.85 21.15
N GLU A 90 -1.96 -13.54 22.29
CA GLU A 90 -1.76 -14.99 22.40
C GLU A 90 -2.88 -15.71 21.60
N GLU A 91 -2.48 -16.54 20.64
CA GLU A 91 -3.36 -17.19 19.66
C GLU A 91 -3.72 -18.61 20.11
N ASP A 92 -4.51 -18.74 21.19
CA ASP A 92 -4.83 -20.08 21.74
C ASP A 92 -6.10 -20.70 21.15
N ASP A 93 -7.02 -19.93 20.54
CA ASP A 93 -8.21 -20.45 19.83
C ASP A 93 -8.81 -19.45 18.82
N ALA A 94 -9.17 -19.91 17.62
CA ALA A 94 -9.72 -19.07 16.55
C ALA A 94 -11.08 -18.43 16.90
N GLU A 95 -11.94 -19.14 17.66
CA GLU A 95 -13.23 -18.62 18.12
C GLU A 95 -13.07 -17.52 19.18
N ASN A 96 -11.97 -17.54 19.96
CA ASN A 96 -11.66 -16.51 20.95
C ASN A 96 -10.82 -15.36 20.39
N LEU A 97 -10.26 -15.48 19.18
CA LEU A 97 -9.35 -14.50 18.61
C LEU A 97 -10.02 -13.12 18.43
N LEU A 98 -11.26 -13.08 17.93
CA LEU A 98 -12.02 -11.82 17.79
C LEU A 98 -12.19 -11.10 19.14
N ASN A 99 -12.65 -11.84 20.15
CA ASN A 99 -12.89 -11.30 21.49
C ASN A 99 -11.57 -10.88 22.18
N ALA A 100 -10.49 -11.63 21.97
CA ALA A 100 -9.16 -11.29 22.47
C ALA A 100 -8.63 -10.02 21.80
N MET A 101 -8.80 -9.89 20.48
CA MET A 101 -8.42 -8.68 19.75
C MET A 101 -9.19 -7.44 20.21
N GLU A 102 -10.50 -7.53 20.47
CA GLU A 102 -11.27 -6.40 21.00
C GLU A 102 -10.73 -5.93 22.37
N LYS A 103 -10.40 -6.86 23.27
CA LYS A 103 -9.81 -6.52 24.57
C LYS A 103 -8.45 -5.85 24.43
N GLU A 104 -7.62 -6.33 23.52
CA GLU A 104 -6.27 -5.79 23.32
C GLU A 104 -6.29 -4.44 22.57
N LEU A 105 -7.26 -4.20 21.68
CA LEU A 105 -7.49 -2.89 21.05
C LEU A 105 -7.79 -1.79 22.09
N LEU A 106 -8.54 -2.13 23.15
CA LEU A 106 -8.78 -1.22 24.26
C LEU A 106 -7.49 -0.93 25.05
N ARG A 107 -6.64 -1.95 25.25
CA ARG A 107 -5.35 -1.81 25.95
C ARG A 107 -4.31 -1.05 25.14
N ARG A 108 -4.30 -1.19 23.81
CA ARG A 108 -3.39 -0.49 22.87
C ARG A 108 -3.39 1.02 23.08
N ARG A 109 -4.55 1.62 23.41
CA ARG A 109 -4.66 3.05 23.72
C ARG A 109 -3.71 3.49 24.84
N PHE A 110 -3.30 2.56 25.72
CA PHE A 110 -2.47 2.80 26.89
C PHE A 110 -1.02 2.31 26.74
N GLY A 111 -0.58 1.91 25.54
CA GLY A 111 0.82 1.53 25.27
C GLY A 111 1.81 2.63 25.68
N PRO A 112 3.07 2.29 26.04
CA PRO A 112 4.04 3.26 26.54
C PRO A 112 4.34 4.34 25.48
N PRO A 113 4.57 5.60 25.90
CA PRO A 113 5.12 6.63 25.01
C PRO A 113 6.48 6.19 24.46
N ILE A 114 6.71 6.44 23.18
CA ILE A 114 8.01 6.19 22.51
C ILE A 114 8.58 7.44 21.85
N ARG A 115 7.79 8.53 21.83
CA ARG A 115 8.20 9.81 21.27
C ARG A 115 7.39 10.95 21.88
N LEU A 116 8.08 11.99 22.35
CA LEU A 116 7.50 13.27 22.73
C LEU A 116 7.97 14.32 21.74
N GLU A 117 7.03 14.88 20.98
CA GLU A 117 7.27 16.04 20.12
C GLU A 117 6.81 17.28 20.88
N ILE A 118 7.65 18.31 20.99
CA ILE A 118 7.35 19.57 21.69
C ILE A 118 7.82 20.75 20.85
N SER A 119 7.11 21.88 20.91
CA SER A 119 7.54 23.12 20.26
C SER A 119 8.97 23.48 20.69
N ASN A 120 9.82 23.85 19.73
CA ASN A 120 11.19 24.32 20.01
C ASN A 120 11.22 25.62 20.84
N GLU A 121 10.11 26.37 20.86
CA GLU A 121 9.89 27.55 21.71
C GLU A 121 9.62 27.21 23.19
N ALA A 122 9.51 25.92 23.55
CA ALA A 122 9.25 25.50 24.91
C ALA A 122 10.48 25.62 25.82
N SER A 123 10.26 26.06 27.05
CA SER A 123 11.30 26.18 28.06
C SER A 123 11.94 24.82 28.37
N PRO A 124 13.22 24.79 28.77
CA PRO A 124 13.85 23.57 29.29
C PRO A 124 13.06 22.95 30.44
N PHE A 125 12.48 23.79 31.31
CA PHE A 125 11.65 23.35 32.43
C PHE A 125 10.40 22.59 31.96
N LEU A 126 9.61 23.15 31.04
CA LEU A 126 8.38 22.52 30.54
C LEU A 126 8.68 21.19 29.84
N SER A 127 9.75 21.16 29.04
CA SER A 127 10.21 19.95 28.35
C SER A 127 10.61 18.86 29.35
N GLN A 128 11.38 19.18 30.39
CA GLN A 128 11.81 18.22 31.40
C GLN A 128 10.62 17.73 32.24
N LEU A 129 9.69 18.63 32.59
CA LEU A 129 8.48 18.29 33.31
C LEU A 129 7.65 17.26 32.52
N LEU A 130 7.41 17.51 31.23
CA LEU A 130 6.69 16.58 30.36
C LEU A 130 7.44 15.25 30.21
N ALA A 131 8.76 15.30 30.00
CA ALA A 131 9.57 14.09 29.85
C ALA A 131 9.49 13.19 31.09
N ASN A 132 9.66 13.77 32.28
CA ASN A 132 9.58 13.07 33.56
C ASN A 132 8.18 12.48 33.81
N GLN A 133 7.12 13.25 33.57
CA GLN A 133 5.74 12.81 33.80
C GLN A 133 5.31 11.71 32.81
N LEU A 134 5.82 11.76 31.58
CA LEU A 134 5.55 10.75 30.55
C LEU A 134 6.52 9.57 30.61
N ARG A 135 7.57 9.65 31.44
CA ARG A 135 8.65 8.66 31.55
C ARG A 135 9.30 8.35 30.21
N VAL A 136 9.50 9.38 29.39
CA VAL A 136 10.26 9.29 28.13
C VAL A 136 11.72 9.67 28.37
N SER A 137 12.62 8.98 27.69
CA SER A 137 14.05 9.30 27.74
C SER A 137 14.34 10.60 26.99
N PRO A 138 15.46 11.29 27.28
CA PRO A 138 15.86 12.48 26.52
C PRO A 138 15.99 12.26 25.01
N GLU A 139 16.37 11.05 24.58
CA GLU A 139 16.52 10.65 23.17
C GLU A 139 15.16 10.55 22.45
N GLU A 140 14.09 10.34 23.21
CA GLU A 140 12.72 10.27 22.71
C GLU A 140 12.04 11.65 22.65
N VAL A 141 12.72 12.72 23.10
CA VAL A 141 12.20 14.10 23.11
C VAL A 141 12.70 14.88 21.89
N TYR A 142 11.76 15.23 21.02
CA TYR A 142 12.00 15.97 19.79
C TYR A 142 11.48 17.40 19.92
N ARG A 143 12.39 18.37 19.85
CA ARG A 143 12.06 19.80 19.78
C ARG A 143 11.90 20.20 18.31
N LEU A 144 10.70 20.56 17.90
CA LEU A 144 10.36 20.82 16.51
C LEU A 144 9.71 22.21 16.34
N PRO A 145 9.87 22.86 15.18
CA PRO A 145 9.11 24.08 14.89
C PRO A 145 7.61 23.77 14.87
N SER A 146 6.80 24.76 15.27
CA SER A 146 5.34 24.67 15.15
C SER A 146 4.88 25.00 13.72
N PRO A 147 3.79 24.39 13.22
CA PRO A 147 2.95 23.40 13.88
C PRO A 147 3.61 22.00 13.92
N LEU A 148 3.44 21.28 15.03
CA LEU A 148 4.10 19.99 15.25
C LEU A 148 3.59 18.89 14.31
N ASP A 149 2.27 18.67 14.28
CA ASP A 149 1.68 17.64 13.42
C ASP A 149 1.35 18.21 12.04
N MET A 150 2.19 17.87 11.07
CA MET A 150 2.07 18.34 9.69
C MET A 150 0.91 17.71 8.92
N THR A 151 0.18 16.74 9.50
CA THR A 151 -1.05 16.22 8.88
C THR A 151 -2.13 17.30 8.72
N VAL A 152 -2.01 18.42 9.45
CA VAL A 152 -2.84 19.61 9.25
C VAL A 152 -2.82 20.12 7.80
N LEU A 153 -1.76 19.87 7.03
CA LEU A 153 -1.68 20.24 5.62
C LEU A 153 -2.71 19.49 4.74
N PHE A 154 -3.25 18.36 5.19
CA PHE A 154 -4.36 17.70 4.48
C PHE A 154 -5.64 18.54 4.51
N GLU A 155 -5.84 19.39 5.52
CA GLU A 155 -6.96 20.32 5.55
C GLU A 155 -6.82 21.41 4.48
N LEU A 156 -5.58 21.89 4.21
CA LEU A 156 -5.32 22.78 3.06
C LEU A 156 -5.62 22.10 1.74
N GLN A 157 -5.25 20.83 1.60
CA GLN A 157 -5.54 20.05 0.40
C GLN A 157 -7.05 19.87 0.16
N ALA A 158 -7.86 19.92 1.21
CA ALA A 158 -9.32 19.79 1.12
C ALA A 158 -10.03 21.05 0.59
N LEU A 159 -9.40 22.24 0.65
CA LEU A 159 -9.97 23.51 0.18
C LEU A 159 -10.36 23.48 -1.30
N ASP A 160 -11.45 24.14 -1.70
CA ASP A 160 -11.92 24.14 -3.09
C ASP A 160 -11.10 25.08 -4.00
N ARG A 161 -9.86 24.67 -4.29
CA ARG A 161 -8.91 25.38 -5.17
C ARG A 161 -8.41 24.45 -6.28
N PRO A 162 -9.26 24.12 -7.27
CA PRO A 162 -8.90 23.19 -8.34
C PRO A 162 -7.75 23.69 -9.21
N ASP A 163 -7.55 25.01 -9.28
CA ASP A 163 -6.42 25.67 -9.95
C ASP A 163 -5.06 25.37 -9.30
N LEU A 164 -5.04 25.04 -8.01
CA LEU A 164 -3.84 24.67 -7.25
C LEU A 164 -3.66 23.14 -7.10
N LYS A 165 -4.55 22.34 -7.70
CA LYS A 165 -4.56 20.88 -7.57
C LYS A 165 -4.25 20.21 -8.91
N TYR A 166 -3.85 18.93 -8.84
CA TYR A 166 -3.79 18.09 -10.03
C TYR A 166 -5.16 18.05 -10.71
N ARG A 167 -5.17 18.16 -12.04
CA ARG A 167 -6.40 17.96 -12.82
C ARG A 167 -7.02 16.60 -12.49
N PRO A 168 -8.34 16.53 -12.22
CA PRO A 168 -9.02 15.27 -11.98
C PRO A 168 -8.70 14.27 -13.09
N PHE A 169 -8.35 13.05 -12.71
CA PHE A 169 -8.13 11.95 -13.62
C PHE A 169 -9.26 10.95 -13.42
N ILE A 170 -9.96 10.63 -14.50
CA ILE A 170 -11.03 9.63 -14.50
C ILE A 170 -10.44 8.38 -15.15
N PRO A 171 -10.38 7.25 -14.43
CA PRO A 171 -9.83 6.02 -14.96
C PRO A 171 -10.74 5.44 -16.05
N THR A 172 -10.16 4.79 -17.05
CA THR A 172 -10.91 4.17 -18.15
C THR A 172 -11.14 2.68 -17.91
N THR A 173 -12.18 2.10 -18.50
CA THR A 173 -12.31 0.63 -18.53
C THR A 173 -11.19 0.06 -19.39
N ASN A 174 -10.55 -1.01 -18.91
CA ASN A 174 -9.54 -1.71 -19.68
C ASN A 174 -10.15 -2.24 -20.98
N ARG A 175 -9.47 -2.01 -22.11
CA ARG A 175 -10.02 -2.30 -23.45
C ARG A 175 -10.31 -3.77 -23.68
N GLN A 176 -9.58 -4.65 -23.00
CA GLN A 176 -9.78 -6.09 -23.03
C GLN A 176 -11.08 -6.52 -22.32
N ILE A 177 -11.58 -5.70 -21.38
CA ILE A 177 -12.88 -5.93 -20.72
C ILE A 177 -14.03 -5.37 -21.56
N ALA A 178 -13.84 -4.21 -22.16
CA ALA A 178 -14.85 -3.61 -23.03
C ALA A 178 -14.23 -2.72 -24.08
N GLU A 179 -14.57 -3.01 -25.34
CA GLU A 179 -14.44 -2.05 -26.42
C GLU A 179 -15.46 -0.92 -26.21
N VAL A 180 -14.99 0.33 -26.34
CA VAL A 180 -15.79 1.52 -26.09
C VAL A 180 -17.02 1.54 -27.02
N GLU A 181 -18.20 1.87 -26.47
CA GLU A 181 -19.50 2.02 -27.18
C GLU A 181 -20.18 0.73 -27.67
N THR A 182 -20.50 -0.20 -26.76
CA THR A 182 -21.56 -1.20 -27.04
C THR A 182 -22.74 -1.02 -26.09
N SER A 183 -23.96 -1.16 -26.61
CA SER A 183 -25.22 -1.13 -25.86
C SER A 183 -25.47 -2.42 -25.05
N HIS A 184 -24.52 -3.36 -25.05
CA HIS A 184 -24.63 -4.64 -24.38
C HIS A 184 -23.98 -4.60 -22.99
N ALA A 185 -24.57 -5.33 -22.04
CA ALA A 185 -23.96 -5.52 -20.73
C ALA A 185 -22.61 -6.26 -20.89
N GLN A 186 -21.56 -5.70 -20.30
CA GLN A 186 -20.21 -6.29 -20.33
C GLN A 186 -20.23 -7.67 -19.66
N ASP A 187 -19.81 -8.73 -20.37
CA ASP A 187 -19.56 -10.06 -19.79
C ASP A 187 -18.07 -10.20 -19.51
N ILE A 188 -17.68 -9.91 -18.26
CA ILE A 188 -16.26 -9.96 -17.87
C ILE A 188 -15.69 -11.38 -17.94
N PHE A 189 -16.53 -12.41 -17.73
CA PHE A 189 -16.08 -13.79 -17.83
C PHE A 189 -15.81 -14.18 -19.28
N ALA A 190 -16.57 -13.64 -20.25
CA ALA A 190 -16.27 -13.80 -21.67
C ALA A 190 -14.91 -13.21 -22.03
N SER A 191 -14.62 -11.98 -21.62
CA SER A 191 -13.31 -11.36 -21.85
C SER A 191 -12.16 -12.20 -21.27
N ILE A 192 -12.31 -12.67 -20.02
CA ILE A 192 -11.27 -13.48 -19.38
C ILE A 192 -11.09 -14.85 -20.06
N ARG A 193 -12.13 -15.40 -20.72
CA ARG A 193 -12.00 -16.65 -21.50
C ARG A 193 -11.18 -16.47 -22.77
N GLU A 194 -11.24 -15.29 -23.37
CA GLU A 194 -10.57 -15.00 -24.62
C GLU A 194 -9.07 -14.78 -24.40
N HIS A 195 -8.69 -14.09 -23.33
CA HIS A 195 -7.30 -13.86 -22.96
C HIS A 195 -7.15 -13.46 -21.49
N ASP A 196 -5.94 -13.64 -20.96
CA ASP A 196 -5.54 -13.06 -19.68
C ASP A 196 -5.58 -11.53 -19.77
N ILE A 197 -6.09 -10.86 -18.73
CA ILE A 197 -6.24 -9.38 -18.70
C ILE A 197 -5.34 -8.82 -17.61
N LEU A 198 -4.37 -8.00 -18.00
CA LEU A 198 -3.51 -7.25 -17.08
C LEU A 198 -4.09 -5.85 -16.83
N LEU A 199 -4.43 -5.60 -15.58
CA LEU A 199 -4.96 -4.33 -15.08
C LEU A 199 -3.83 -3.48 -14.49
N HIS A 200 -3.87 -2.19 -14.75
CA HIS A 200 -2.95 -1.21 -14.17
C HIS A 200 -3.70 -0.05 -13.52
N HIS A 201 -3.97 -0.16 -12.22
CA HIS A 201 -4.55 0.91 -11.42
C HIS A 201 -3.50 1.99 -11.11
N PRO A 202 -3.88 3.27 -10.96
CA PRO A 202 -5.24 3.79 -11.08
C PRO A 202 -5.65 4.07 -12.53
N TYR A 203 -4.84 3.74 -13.54
CA TYR A 203 -5.11 4.08 -14.94
C TYR A 203 -6.34 3.33 -15.49
N ASP A 204 -6.42 2.04 -15.18
CA ASP A 204 -7.63 1.23 -15.34
C ASP A 204 -8.60 1.43 -14.18
N SER A 205 -9.88 1.44 -14.49
CA SER A 205 -10.95 1.62 -13.50
C SER A 205 -11.18 0.36 -12.68
N PHE A 206 -10.95 0.46 -11.37
CA PHE A 206 -11.25 -0.60 -10.40
C PHE A 206 -12.74 -0.97 -10.38
N SER A 207 -13.64 0.00 -10.61
CA SER A 207 -15.09 -0.24 -10.55
C SER A 207 -15.57 -1.09 -11.72
N THR A 208 -15.00 -0.90 -12.92
CA THR A 208 -15.38 -1.65 -14.13
C THR A 208 -14.50 -2.88 -14.36
N SER A 209 -13.56 -3.18 -13.46
CA SER A 209 -12.72 -4.39 -13.54
C SER A 209 -12.93 -5.30 -12.34
N VAL A 210 -12.14 -5.14 -11.28
CA VAL A 210 -12.12 -6.04 -10.10
C VAL A 210 -13.45 -6.01 -9.34
N GLN A 211 -14.07 -4.83 -9.19
CA GLN A 211 -15.38 -4.74 -8.56
C GLN A 211 -16.47 -5.35 -9.46
N ALA A 212 -16.44 -5.09 -10.76
CA ALA A 212 -17.37 -5.68 -11.73
C ALA A 212 -17.25 -7.21 -11.78
N PHE A 213 -16.03 -7.75 -11.71
CA PHE A 213 -15.75 -9.18 -11.62
C PHE A 213 -16.53 -9.84 -10.48
N LEU A 214 -16.43 -9.28 -9.27
CA LEU A 214 -17.10 -9.81 -8.09
C LEU A 214 -18.61 -9.57 -8.11
N ALA A 215 -19.05 -8.40 -8.58
CA ALA A 215 -20.48 -8.10 -8.71
C ALA A 215 -21.18 -9.04 -9.72
N GLN A 216 -20.56 -9.28 -10.88
CA GLN A 216 -21.07 -10.25 -11.85
C GLN A 216 -21.02 -11.68 -11.31
N ALA A 217 -19.96 -12.04 -10.57
CA ALA A 217 -19.88 -13.35 -9.91
C ALA A 217 -21.01 -13.55 -8.90
N ALA A 218 -21.37 -12.50 -8.14
CA ALA A 218 -22.46 -12.54 -7.18
C ALA A 218 -23.83 -12.68 -7.84
N ALA A 219 -24.05 -12.03 -8.98
CA ALA A 219 -25.32 -12.04 -9.70
C ALA A 219 -25.53 -13.28 -10.59
N ASP A 220 -24.46 -13.88 -11.12
CA ASP A 220 -24.56 -14.97 -12.10
C ASP A 220 -25.07 -16.29 -11.46
N PRO A 221 -26.20 -16.86 -11.92
CA PRO A 221 -26.71 -18.13 -11.40
C PRO A 221 -25.81 -19.34 -11.70
N LYS A 222 -24.90 -19.25 -12.66
CA LYS A 222 -23.93 -20.31 -12.98
C LYS A 222 -22.73 -20.32 -12.04
N VAL A 223 -22.53 -19.29 -11.23
CA VAL A 223 -21.45 -19.26 -10.24
C VAL A 223 -21.85 -20.09 -9.03
N LEU A 224 -21.00 -21.05 -8.68
CA LEU A 224 -21.21 -21.98 -7.57
C LEU A 224 -20.50 -21.54 -6.29
N ALA A 225 -19.31 -20.94 -6.43
CA ALA A 225 -18.49 -20.57 -5.29
C ALA A 225 -17.61 -19.34 -5.56
N ILE A 226 -17.35 -18.57 -4.51
CA ILE A 226 -16.42 -17.43 -4.49
C ILE A 226 -15.48 -17.61 -3.30
N LYS A 227 -14.16 -17.54 -3.53
CA LYS A 227 -13.15 -17.49 -2.47
C LYS A 227 -12.36 -16.19 -2.59
N GLN A 228 -12.24 -15.46 -1.49
CA GLN A 228 -11.68 -14.11 -1.48
C GLN A 228 -10.73 -13.90 -0.29
N THR A 229 -9.60 -13.23 -0.50
CA THR A 229 -8.81 -12.67 0.60
C THR A 229 -9.16 -11.21 0.88
N LEU A 230 -9.29 -10.86 2.16
CA LEU A 230 -9.65 -9.54 2.66
C LEU A 230 -8.61 -9.09 3.69
N TYR A 231 -7.69 -8.21 3.24
CA TYR A 231 -6.66 -7.63 4.11
C TYR A 231 -7.10 -6.31 4.74
N ARG A 232 -7.57 -5.38 3.89
CA ARG A 232 -8.06 -4.04 4.24
C ARG A 232 -9.12 -3.63 3.23
N THR A 233 -10.27 -3.14 3.68
CA THR A 233 -11.25 -2.52 2.80
C THR A 233 -11.86 -1.28 3.46
N SER A 234 -12.94 -0.69 2.91
CA SER A 234 -13.58 0.51 3.47
C SER A 234 -14.88 0.18 4.20
N SER A 235 -15.29 1.01 5.18
CA SER A 235 -16.52 0.83 5.99
C SER A 235 -17.77 0.52 5.15
N ASN A 236 -17.89 1.15 3.99
CA ASN A 236 -18.86 0.82 2.94
C ASN A 236 -18.11 0.25 1.74
N SER A 237 -17.83 -1.05 1.74
CA SER A 237 -17.09 -1.71 0.67
C SER A 237 -18.05 -2.45 -0.27
N PRO A 238 -18.13 -2.06 -1.56
CA PRO A 238 -18.91 -2.78 -2.57
C PRO A 238 -18.47 -4.24 -2.73
N ILE A 239 -17.23 -4.56 -2.36
CA ILE A 239 -16.70 -5.92 -2.38
C ILE A 239 -17.36 -6.77 -1.30
N ILE A 240 -17.52 -6.23 -0.08
CA ILE A 240 -18.22 -6.92 1.00
C ILE A 240 -19.69 -7.12 0.64
N ASP A 241 -20.33 -6.11 0.06
CA ASP A 241 -21.72 -6.18 -0.36
C ASP A 241 -21.92 -7.28 -1.43
N ALA A 242 -21.05 -7.35 -2.45
CA ALA A 242 -21.11 -8.40 -3.46
C ALA A 242 -20.93 -9.81 -2.87
N LEU A 243 -20.07 -10.00 -1.87
CA LEU A 243 -19.91 -11.30 -1.19
C LEU A 243 -21.14 -11.69 -0.37
N VAL A 244 -21.78 -10.71 0.28
CA VAL A 244 -23.06 -10.91 1.00
C VAL A 244 -24.17 -11.30 0.02
N ASP A 245 -24.29 -10.58 -1.09
CA ASP A 245 -25.29 -10.88 -2.13
C ASP A 245 -25.07 -12.27 -2.73
N ALA A 246 -23.82 -12.67 -2.96
CA ALA A 246 -23.48 -14.01 -3.42
C ALA A 246 -23.93 -15.11 -2.43
N ALA A 247 -23.70 -14.90 -1.13
CA ALA A 247 -24.11 -15.85 -0.09
C ALA A 247 -25.64 -15.95 0.02
N HIS A 248 -26.35 -14.81 -0.02
CA HIS A 248 -27.81 -14.80 -0.05
C HIS A 248 -28.39 -15.46 -1.31
N ALA A 249 -27.67 -15.39 -2.44
CA ALA A 249 -28.01 -16.11 -3.67
C ALA A 249 -27.69 -17.62 -3.61
N GLY A 250 -27.28 -18.16 -2.46
CA GLY A 250 -27.02 -19.58 -2.24
C GLY A 250 -25.65 -20.08 -2.72
N LYS A 251 -24.74 -19.17 -3.07
CA LYS A 251 -23.38 -19.53 -3.52
C LYS A 251 -22.50 -19.86 -2.32
N GLN A 252 -21.54 -20.77 -2.50
CA GLN A 252 -20.54 -21.04 -1.45
C GLN A 252 -19.50 -19.92 -1.40
N VAL A 253 -19.56 -19.08 -0.38
CA VAL A 253 -18.63 -17.96 -0.22
C VAL A 253 -17.64 -18.25 0.92
N LEU A 254 -16.35 -18.20 0.61
CA LEU A 254 -15.25 -18.25 1.58
C LEU A 254 -14.55 -16.89 1.61
N ALA A 255 -14.47 -16.26 2.77
CA ALA A 255 -13.76 -15.00 2.96
C ALA A 255 -12.65 -15.17 4.00
N LEU A 256 -11.40 -14.96 3.57
CA LEU A 256 -10.27 -14.98 4.48
C LEU A 256 -9.97 -13.56 4.98
N VAL A 257 -10.21 -13.30 6.26
CA VAL A 257 -10.12 -11.95 6.84
C VAL A 257 -8.88 -11.84 7.73
N GLU A 258 -8.00 -10.89 7.41
CA GLU A 258 -6.86 -10.54 8.25
C GLU A 258 -7.29 -9.52 9.32
N ILE A 259 -7.55 -9.98 10.54
CA ILE A 259 -8.00 -9.07 11.62
C ILE A 259 -6.82 -8.22 12.15
N LYS A 260 -5.56 -8.70 12.09
CA LYS A 260 -4.37 -7.97 12.59
C LYS A 260 -3.82 -6.94 11.60
N ALA A 261 -4.63 -6.46 10.67
CA ALA A 261 -4.27 -5.37 9.76
C ALA A 261 -4.21 -4.05 10.54
N ARG A 262 -3.00 -3.49 10.67
CA ARG A 262 -2.77 -2.27 11.46
C ARG A 262 -3.69 -1.13 11.00
N PHE A 263 -4.39 -0.49 11.95
CA PHE A 263 -5.28 0.68 11.81
C PHE A 263 -6.66 0.41 11.21
N ASP A 264 -6.95 -0.82 10.78
CA ASP A 264 -8.23 -1.20 10.18
C ASP A 264 -8.96 -2.27 11.02
N GLU A 265 -8.50 -2.54 12.24
CA GLU A 265 -8.94 -3.68 13.06
C GLU A 265 -10.44 -3.61 13.39
N ASP A 266 -10.93 -2.46 13.88
CA ASP A 266 -12.35 -2.26 14.22
C ASP A 266 -13.26 -2.49 13.00
N ALA A 267 -12.82 -2.03 11.82
CA ALA A 267 -13.56 -2.14 10.58
C ALA A 267 -13.57 -3.59 10.06
N ASN A 268 -12.42 -4.28 10.13
CA ASN A 268 -12.30 -5.68 9.75
C ASN A 268 -13.15 -6.59 10.65
N ILE A 269 -13.23 -6.33 11.97
CA ILE A 269 -14.12 -7.04 12.91
C ILE A 269 -15.58 -6.84 12.53
N ALA A 270 -15.99 -5.60 12.23
CA ALA A 270 -17.37 -5.29 11.86
C ALA A 270 -17.82 -6.02 10.58
N TRP A 271 -16.98 -6.07 9.55
CA TRP A 271 -17.32 -6.79 8.32
C TRP A 271 -17.23 -8.30 8.46
N ALA A 272 -16.30 -8.84 9.24
CA ALA A 272 -16.27 -10.28 9.54
C ALA A 272 -17.63 -10.73 10.10
N ARG A 273 -18.17 -10.01 11.10
CA ARG A 273 -19.52 -10.26 11.63
C ARG A 273 -20.64 -10.05 10.61
N LYS A 274 -20.49 -9.11 9.67
CA LYS A 274 -21.48 -8.90 8.59
C LYS A 274 -21.49 -10.09 7.64
N LEU A 275 -20.32 -10.59 7.26
CA LEU A 275 -20.14 -11.74 6.38
C LEU A 275 -20.64 -13.04 7.04
N GLU A 276 -20.25 -13.31 8.28
CA GLU A 276 -20.73 -14.49 9.04
C GLU A 276 -22.26 -14.53 9.12
N ARG A 277 -22.90 -13.39 9.43
CA ARG A 277 -24.37 -13.29 9.49
C ARG A 277 -25.07 -13.54 8.15
N ALA A 278 -24.40 -13.26 7.03
CA ALA A 278 -24.92 -13.53 5.69
C ALA A 278 -24.71 -14.99 5.23
N GLY A 279 -24.05 -15.83 6.04
CA GLY A 279 -23.75 -17.22 5.69
C GLY A 279 -22.43 -17.42 4.94
N VAL A 280 -21.56 -16.39 4.90
CA VAL A 280 -20.21 -16.53 4.37
C VAL A 280 -19.33 -17.31 5.35
N HIS A 281 -18.57 -18.28 4.85
CA HIS A 281 -17.58 -18.98 5.67
C HIS A 281 -16.35 -18.08 5.86
N VAL A 282 -16.26 -17.45 7.02
CA VAL A 282 -15.16 -16.55 7.39
C VAL A 282 -14.04 -17.35 8.05
N VAL A 283 -12.80 -17.14 7.59
CA VAL A 283 -11.60 -17.82 8.11
C VAL A 283 -10.51 -16.78 8.40
N TYR A 284 -9.77 -16.96 9.49
CA TYR A 284 -8.82 -15.97 10.01
C TYR A 284 -7.34 -16.23 9.66
N GLY A 285 -7.08 -16.92 8.55
CA GLY A 285 -5.72 -17.22 8.09
C GLY A 285 -5.03 -18.34 8.88
N ILE A 286 -3.72 -18.48 8.67
CA ILE A 286 -2.88 -19.47 9.37
C ILE A 286 -2.31 -18.81 10.62
N VAL A 287 -2.43 -19.50 11.76
CA VAL A 287 -1.85 -19.10 13.07
C VAL A 287 -0.38 -18.70 12.90
N GLY A 288 -0.01 -17.54 13.46
CA GLY A 288 1.33 -16.96 13.38
C GLY A 288 1.73 -16.32 12.05
N LEU A 289 0.89 -16.37 11.01
CA LEU A 289 1.16 -15.74 9.72
C LEU A 289 0.08 -14.72 9.35
N LYS A 290 0.50 -13.54 8.87
CA LYS A 290 -0.43 -12.54 8.35
C LYS A 290 -0.75 -12.80 6.88
N THR A 291 -2.02 -12.84 6.50
CA THR A 291 -2.38 -13.00 5.08
C THR A 291 -2.37 -11.65 4.37
N HIS A 292 -1.48 -11.51 3.38
CA HIS A 292 -1.29 -10.27 2.65
C HIS A 292 -1.36 -10.44 1.13
N CYS A 293 -1.52 -11.66 0.63
CA CYS A 293 -1.89 -11.90 -0.77
C CYS A 293 -3.28 -11.36 -1.09
N LYS A 294 -3.48 -10.91 -2.34
CA LYS A 294 -4.76 -10.38 -2.82
C LYS A 294 -5.29 -11.23 -3.94
N LEU A 295 -6.19 -12.12 -3.57
CA LEU A 295 -6.65 -13.21 -4.40
C LEU A 295 -8.17 -13.25 -4.43
N SER A 296 -8.71 -13.50 -5.61
CA SER A 296 -10.11 -13.84 -5.83
C SER A 296 -10.17 -15.08 -6.70
N LEU A 297 -11.08 -15.99 -6.37
CA LEU A 297 -11.32 -17.20 -7.15
C LEU A 297 -12.84 -17.42 -7.24
N VAL A 298 -13.36 -17.41 -8.45
CA VAL A 298 -14.76 -17.67 -8.78
C VAL A 298 -14.85 -19.02 -9.50
N VAL A 299 -15.67 -19.92 -8.99
CA VAL A 299 -15.96 -21.22 -9.61
C VAL A 299 -17.30 -21.13 -10.31
N ARG A 300 -17.29 -21.29 -11.64
CA ARG A 300 -18.47 -21.14 -12.50
C ARG A 300 -18.73 -22.43 -13.28
N GLN A 301 -20.00 -22.83 -13.37
CA GLN A 301 -20.45 -23.91 -14.22
C GLN A 301 -20.56 -23.43 -15.67
N GLU A 302 -19.63 -23.85 -16.51
CA GLU A 302 -19.63 -23.62 -17.96
C GLU A 302 -20.19 -24.85 -18.70
N ALA A 303 -20.42 -24.71 -20.01
CA ALA A 303 -20.92 -25.80 -20.85
C ALA A 303 -19.99 -27.03 -20.86
N GLU A 304 -18.67 -26.79 -20.79
CA GLU A 304 -17.63 -27.84 -20.79
C GLU A 304 -17.32 -28.38 -19.38
N GLY A 305 -17.95 -27.84 -18.33
CA GLY A 305 -17.71 -28.23 -16.94
C GLY A 305 -17.36 -27.05 -16.03
N LEU A 306 -16.73 -27.35 -14.90
CA LEU A 306 -16.35 -26.32 -13.93
C LEU A 306 -15.12 -25.54 -14.41
N ARG A 307 -15.26 -24.23 -14.52
CA ARG A 307 -14.15 -23.31 -14.81
C ARG A 307 -13.88 -22.40 -13.62
N ARG A 308 -12.61 -22.04 -13.46
CA ARG A 308 -12.12 -21.18 -12.38
C ARG A 308 -11.66 -19.88 -12.98
N TYR A 309 -12.19 -18.78 -12.48
CA TYR A 309 -11.79 -17.42 -12.82
C TYR A 309 -11.09 -16.80 -11.64
N CYS A 310 -9.92 -16.21 -11.90
CA CYS A 310 -8.98 -15.82 -10.87
C CYS A 310 -8.66 -14.33 -11.00
N HIS A 311 -8.47 -13.67 -9.87
CA HIS A 311 -7.79 -12.39 -9.78
C HIS A 311 -6.57 -12.52 -8.86
N VAL A 312 -5.40 -12.04 -9.30
CA VAL A 312 -4.19 -11.93 -8.47
C VAL A 312 -3.67 -10.50 -8.54
N GLY A 313 -3.70 -9.79 -7.41
CA GLY A 313 -3.36 -8.37 -7.32
C GLY A 313 -2.11 -8.06 -6.50
N THR A 314 -1.44 -6.96 -6.83
CA THR A 314 -0.41 -6.33 -5.97
C THR A 314 -1.05 -5.51 -4.84
N GLY A 315 -2.21 -4.92 -5.12
CA GLY A 315 -2.99 -4.01 -4.27
C GLY A 315 -4.16 -4.65 -3.55
N ASN A 316 -4.70 -3.96 -2.55
CA ASN A 316 -5.88 -4.40 -1.80
C ASN A 316 -7.20 -4.16 -2.54
N TYR A 317 -8.25 -4.86 -2.10
CA TYR A 317 -9.62 -4.70 -2.60
C TYR A 317 -10.31 -3.48 -1.96
N ASN A 318 -9.75 -2.30 -2.16
CA ASN A 318 -10.25 -1.04 -1.62
C ASN A 318 -10.35 0.02 -2.74
N PRO A 319 -11.57 0.43 -3.14
CA PRO A 319 -11.77 1.41 -4.21
C PRO A 319 -11.13 2.78 -3.96
N LYS A 320 -10.92 3.17 -2.70
CA LYS A 320 -10.29 4.46 -2.36
C LYS A 320 -8.79 4.42 -2.67
N THR A 321 -8.09 3.40 -2.20
CA THR A 321 -6.65 3.25 -2.46
C THR A 321 -6.36 2.93 -3.91
N ALA A 322 -7.25 2.20 -4.60
CA ALA A 322 -7.11 1.93 -6.04
C ALA A 322 -7.11 3.19 -6.93
N ARG A 323 -7.53 4.36 -6.41
CA ARG A 323 -7.44 5.67 -7.11
C ARG A 323 -6.17 6.45 -6.77
N LEU A 324 -5.45 6.04 -5.74
CA LEU A 324 -4.29 6.74 -5.20
C LEU A 324 -2.99 5.95 -5.43
N TYR A 325 -3.07 4.63 -5.53
CA TYR A 325 -1.94 3.72 -5.54
C TYR A 325 -1.77 3.13 -6.95
N THR A 326 -0.53 2.98 -7.42
CA THR A 326 -0.25 2.25 -8.66
C THR A 326 -0.23 0.76 -8.37
N ASP A 327 -1.18 0.01 -8.87
CA ASP A 327 -1.32 -1.43 -8.60
C ASP A 327 -1.54 -2.21 -9.89
N LEU A 328 -1.05 -3.44 -9.91
CA LEU A 328 -1.27 -4.38 -11.00
C LEU A 328 -2.22 -5.49 -10.56
N GLY A 329 -3.01 -6.01 -11.50
CA GLY A 329 -3.90 -7.14 -11.27
C GLY A 329 -3.97 -8.02 -12.51
N LEU A 330 -3.92 -9.35 -12.33
CA LEU A 330 -4.13 -10.32 -13.39
C LEU A 330 -5.52 -10.95 -13.23
N LEU A 331 -6.38 -10.80 -14.23
CA LEU A 331 -7.59 -11.62 -14.38
C LEU A 331 -7.31 -12.75 -15.37
N THR A 332 -7.58 -14.00 -14.98
CA THR A 332 -7.26 -15.18 -15.80
C THR A 332 -8.22 -16.34 -15.52
N CYS A 333 -8.47 -17.18 -16.52
CA CYS A 333 -9.07 -18.50 -16.33
C CYS A 333 -8.11 -19.65 -16.63
N ASP A 334 -6.79 -19.40 -16.59
CA ASP A 334 -5.75 -20.41 -16.74
C ASP A 334 -5.96 -21.54 -15.71
N PRO A 335 -6.01 -22.81 -16.15
CA PRO A 335 -6.32 -23.93 -15.27
C PRO A 335 -5.23 -24.19 -14.22
N VAL A 336 -3.97 -23.86 -14.52
CA VAL A 336 -2.84 -23.99 -13.59
C VAL A 336 -2.94 -22.94 -12.49
N VAL A 337 -3.20 -21.67 -12.83
CA VAL A 337 -3.45 -20.61 -11.85
C VAL A 337 -4.68 -20.94 -11.00
N GLY A 338 -5.78 -21.38 -11.62
CA GLY A 338 -6.98 -21.79 -10.90
C GLY A 338 -6.74 -22.96 -9.93
N GLN A 339 -5.89 -23.92 -10.30
CA GLN A 339 -5.50 -25.03 -9.44
C GLN A 339 -4.59 -24.58 -8.29
N ASP A 340 -3.61 -23.72 -8.57
CA ASP A 340 -2.69 -23.18 -7.56
C ASP A 340 -3.44 -22.31 -6.54
N LEU A 341 -4.35 -21.43 -6.97
CA LEU A 341 -5.23 -20.65 -6.07
C LEU A 341 -6.12 -21.57 -5.23
N THR A 342 -6.69 -22.62 -5.83
CA THR A 342 -7.52 -23.60 -5.08
C THR A 342 -6.70 -24.26 -3.97
N ARG A 343 -5.46 -24.69 -4.27
CA ARG A 343 -4.56 -25.27 -3.28
C ARG A 343 -4.20 -24.26 -2.19
N LEU A 344 -3.94 -23.01 -2.57
CA LEU A 344 -3.59 -21.95 -1.63
C LEU A 344 -4.76 -21.62 -0.68
N PHE A 345 -5.98 -21.48 -1.18
CA PHE A 345 -7.15 -21.31 -0.33
C PHE A 345 -7.36 -22.49 0.60
N ASN A 346 -7.20 -23.73 0.11
CA ASN A 346 -7.31 -24.92 0.95
C ASN A 346 -6.24 -24.95 2.05
N GLN A 347 -5.00 -24.58 1.72
CA GLN A 347 -3.91 -24.42 2.69
C GLN A 347 -4.23 -23.35 3.75
N LEU A 348 -4.73 -22.20 3.32
CA LEU A 348 -5.10 -21.08 4.20
C LEU A 348 -6.28 -21.43 5.12
N SER A 349 -7.18 -22.31 4.69
CA SER A 349 -8.27 -22.86 5.50
C SER A 349 -7.90 -24.10 6.31
N GLY A 350 -6.63 -24.52 6.34
CA GLY A 350 -6.13 -25.60 7.20
C GLY A 350 -6.16 -27.03 6.61
N TYR A 351 -6.58 -27.22 5.35
CA TYR A 351 -6.80 -28.56 4.78
C TYR A 351 -5.59 -29.17 4.04
N ALA A 352 -4.56 -28.39 3.69
CA ALA A 352 -3.48 -28.87 2.81
C ALA A 352 -2.09 -28.22 3.09
N PRO A 353 -1.39 -28.61 4.18
CA PRO A 353 -0.16 -27.95 4.61
C PRO A 353 1.06 -28.22 3.73
N LYS A 354 1.04 -29.13 2.75
CA LYS A 354 2.17 -29.46 1.85
C LYS A 354 1.88 -29.18 0.38
N SER A 355 1.14 -28.12 0.09
CA SER A 355 0.83 -27.72 -1.28
C SER A 355 2.08 -27.27 -2.05
N SER A 356 2.22 -27.76 -3.28
CA SER A 356 3.15 -27.22 -4.29
C SER A 356 2.38 -26.38 -5.30
N PHE A 357 3.07 -25.40 -5.88
CA PHE A 357 2.53 -24.43 -6.83
C PHE A 357 3.42 -24.39 -8.08
N HIS A 358 2.84 -24.06 -9.23
CA HIS A 358 3.53 -24.10 -10.53
C HIS A 358 3.66 -22.70 -11.15
N ARG A 359 2.55 -21.97 -11.26
CA ARG A 359 2.54 -20.57 -11.76
C ARG A 359 2.58 -19.54 -10.63
N LEU A 360 2.56 -19.98 -9.36
CA LEU A 360 2.70 -19.12 -8.19
C LEU A 360 3.98 -19.38 -7.40
N LEU A 361 4.54 -18.31 -6.85
CA LEU A 361 5.42 -18.39 -5.68
C LEU A 361 4.64 -17.90 -4.46
N VAL A 362 4.67 -18.67 -3.38
CA VAL A 362 3.92 -18.40 -2.15
C VAL A 362 4.86 -18.32 -0.95
N ALA A 363 4.82 -17.18 -0.24
CA ALA A 363 5.53 -16.98 1.01
C ALA A 363 4.79 -17.68 2.17
N PRO A 364 5.50 -18.13 3.21
CA PRO A 364 6.94 -17.95 3.44
C PRO A 364 7.86 -18.97 2.74
N ARG A 365 7.29 -19.92 1.99
CA ARG A 365 8.05 -21.09 1.53
C ARG A 365 8.90 -20.86 0.28
N THR A 366 8.33 -20.20 -0.72
CA THR A 366 8.87 -20.26 -2.10
C THR A 366 9.15 -18.91 -2.72
N VAL A 367 8.66 -17.79 -2.18
CA VAL A 367 8.96 -16.46 -2.74
C VAL A 367 10.45 -16.14 -2.65
N ARG A 368 11.07 -16.20 -1.46
CA ARG A 368 12.51 -15.91 -1.29
C ARG A 368 13.38 -16.85 -2.13
N THR A 369 13.21 -18.16 -1.93
CA THR A 369 14.00 -19.18 -2.62
C THR A 369 13.79 -19.14 -4.14
N GLY A 370 12.56 -18.91 -4.60
CA GLY A 370 12.22 -18.77 -6.00
C GLY A 370 12.84 -17.53 -6.65
N ILE A 371 12.85 -16.38 -5.97
CA ILE A 371 13.52 -15.17 -6.48
C ILE A 371 15.04 -15.39 -6.54
N ILE A 372 15.65 -15.91 -5.46
CA ILE A 372 17.10 -16.17 -5.43
C ILE A 372 17.52 -17.17 -6.52
N GLN A 373 16.71 -18.20 -6.79
CA GLN A 373 16.97 -19.14 -7.88
C GLN A 373 17.04 -18.44 -9.25
N ARG A 374 16.17 -17.46 -9.48
CA ARG A 374 16.15 -16.68 -10.73
C ARG A 374 17.33 -15.73 -10.81
N ILE A 375 17.71 -15.09 -9.71
CA ILE A 375 18.93 -14.27 -9.64
C ILE A 375 20.17 -15.10 -9.99
N ARG A 376 20.30 -16.30 -9.40
CA ARG A 376 21.41 -17.23 -9.69
C ARG A 376 21.44 -17.71 -11.14
N ARG A 377 20.27 -17.80 -11.80
CA ARG A 377 20.19 -18.13 -13.23
C ARG A 377 20.77 -17.00 -14.07
N GLU A 378 20.46 -15.75 -13.77
CA GLU A 378 21.06 -14.61 -14.47
C GLU A 378 22.57 -14.51 -14.19
N GLU A 379 23.00 -14.77 -12.96
CA GLU A 379 24.42 -14.88 -12.59
C GLU A 379 25.15 -15.93 -13.47
N ALA A 380 24.59 -17.13 -13.58
CA ALA A 380 25.16 -18.19 -14.43
C ALA A 380 25.15 -17.83 -15.93
N ALA A 381 24.11 -17.12 -16.40
CA ALA A 381 24.03 -16.65 -17.78
C ALA A 381 25.14 -15.62 -18.09
N ALA A 382 25.36 -14.66 -17.19
CA ALA A 382 26.41 -13.66 -17.33
C ALA A 382 27.82 -14.29 -17.34
N LEU A 383 28.09 -15.24 -16.43
CA LEU A 383 29.35 -15.99 -16.40
C LEU A 383 29.57 -16.82 -17.68
N ALA A 384 28.51 -17.25 -18.34
CA ALA A 384 28.56 -17.93 -19.63
C ALA A 384 28.63 -16.98 -20.84
N GLY A 385 28.75 -15.67 -20.62
CA GLY A 385 28.82 -14.65 -21.67
C GLY A 385 27.50 -14.40 -22.40
N LYS A 386 26.36 -14.80 -21.81
CA LYS A 386 25.02 -14.55 -22.36
C LYS A 386 24.47 -13.23 -21.82
N GLU A 387 23.49 -12.67 -22.53
CA GLU A 387 22.74 -11.53 -22.02
C GLU A 387 22.06 -11.88 -20.69
N ALA A 388 22.27 -11.03 -19.68
CA ALA A 388 21.75 -11.22 -18.35
C ALA A 388 21.41 -9.86 -17.72
N TRP A 389 20.15 -9.70 -17.34
CA TRP A 389 19.65 -8.53 -16.64
C TRP A 389 18.55 -8.89 -15.66
N ILE A 390 18.39 -8.06 -14.63
CA ILE A 390 17.35 -8.15 -13.61
C ILE A 390 16.69 -6.79 -13.49
N LYS A 391 15.36 -6.75 -13.50
CA LYS A 391 14.56 -5.54 -13.29
C LYS A 391 13.58 -5.79 -12.16
N ILE A 392 13.64 -4.98 -11.10
CA ILE A 392 12.80 -5.14 -9.91
C ILE A 392 12.07 -3.83 -9.66
N LYS A 393 10.76 -3.90 -9.46
CA LYS A 393 9.95 -2.81 -8.92
C LYS A 393 9.33 -3.27 -7.62
N VAL A 394 9.59 -2.59 -6.50
CA VAL A 394 9.06 -2.95 -5.18
C VAL A 394 8.88 -1.72 -4.30
N ASN A 395 8.22 -1.89 -3.15
CA ASN A 395 8.07 -0.83 -2.16
C ASN A 395 9.15 -0.83 -1.08
N SER A 396 9.91 -1.91 -0.95
CA SER A 396 11.01 -2.03 0.01
C SER A 396 11.96 -3.18 -0.36
N VAL A 397 13.25 -2.97 -0.10
CA VAL A 397 14.35 -3.94 -0.26
C VAL A 397 15.22 -3.94 1.00
N VAL A 398 15.06 -4.96 1.86
CA VAL A 398 15.81 -5.10 3.12
C VAL A 398 16.23 -6.54 3.45
N ASP A 399 15.74 -7.55 2.71
CA ASP A 399 16.11 -8.96 2.94
C ASP A 399 17.56 -9.24 2.51
N GLU A 400 18.42 -9.59 3.48
CA GLU A 400 19.87 -9.71 3.27
C GLU A 400 20.21 -10.84 2.30
N GLN A 401 19.50 -11.98 2.37
CA GLN A 401 19.76 -13.11 1.48
C GLN A 401 19.53 -12.76 0.01
N THR A 402 18.47 -11.99 -0.27
CA THR A 402 18.18 -11.52 -1.62
C THR A 402 19.16 -10.43 -2.05
N ILE A 403 19.50 -9.48 -1.16
CA ILE A 403 20.50 -8.44 -1.42
C ILE A 403 21.87 -9.05 -1.75
N ASP A 404 22.32 -10.03 -0.97
CA ASP A 404 23.58 -10.75 -1.21
C ASP A 404 23.58 -11.49 -2.55
N ALA A 405 22.42 -12.03 -2.96
CA ALA A 405 22.28 -12.63 -4.28
C ALA A 405 22.39 -11.60 -5.41
N LEU A 406 21.79 -10.42 -5.24
CA LEU A 406 21.90 -9.32 -6.21
C LEU A 406 23.35 -8.81 -6.31
N TYR A 407 24.07 -8.71 -5.20
CA TYR A 407 25.50 -8.35 -5.24
C TYR A 407 26.34 -9.37 -6.00
N ARG A 408 26.16 -10.67 -5.75
CA ARG A 408 26.86 -11.71 -6.52
C ARG A 408 26.54 -11.66 -8.01
N ALA A 409 25.26 -11.47 -8.36
CA ALA A 409 24.85 -11.30 -9.75
C ALA A 409 25.50 -10.05 -10.39
N SER A 410 25.56 -8.93 -9.68
CA SER A 410 26.26 -7.72 -10.14
C SER A 410 27.74 -7.98 -10.37
N GLN A 411 28.43 -8.68 -9.47
CA GLN A 411 29.84 -9.06 -9.62
C GLN A 411 30.08 -9.98 -10.83
N ALA A 412 29.11 -10.82 -11.18
CA ALA A 412 29.14 -11.66 -12.39
C ALA A 412 28.88 -10.87 -13.70
N GLY A 413 28.53 -9.59 -13.62
CA GLY A 413 28.27 -8.72 -14.77
C GLY A 413 26.80 -8.53 -15.13
N VAL A 414 25.86 -9.07 -14.33
CA VAL A 414 24.42 -8.90 -14.56
C VAL A 414 24.04 -7.43 -14.37
N LYS A 415 23.30 -6.84 -15.32
CA LYS A 415 22.76 -5.47 -15.19
C LYS A 415 21.48 -5.48 -14.36
N ILE A 416 21.44 -4.71 -13.28
CA ILE A 416 20.35 -4.76 -12.30
C ILE A 416 19.74 -3.36 -12.15
N ASP A 417 18.45 -3.25 -12.45
CA ASP A 417 17.66 -2.04 -12.27
C ASP A 417 16.61 -2.25 -11.18
N ILE A 418 16.56 -1.35 -10.20
CA ILE A 418 15.62 -1.42 -9.09
C ILE A 418 14.85 -0.10 -8.99
N VAL A 419 13.53 -0.17 -9.14
CA VAL A 419 12.61 0.92 -8.79
C VAL A 419 12.04 0.64 -7.39
N GLU A 420 12.44 1.44 -6.42
CA GLU A 420 12.09 1.30 -4.99
C GLU A 420 11.57 2.65 -4.49
N ARG A 421 10.43 2.67 -3.78
CA ARG A 421 9.80 3.94 -3.35
C ARG A 421 9.88 4.27 -1.86
N GLY A 422 10.46 3.39 -1.06
CA GLY A 422 10.35 3.32 0.39
C GLY A 422 11.70 3.06 1.06
N ILE A 423 11.89 1.84 1.57
CA ILE A 423 13.07 1.48 2.34
C ILE A 423 13.98 0.61 1.48
N CYS A 424 15.20 1.08 1.22
CA CYS A 424 16.23 0.31 0.53
C CYS A 424 17.49 0.20 1.39
N SER A 425 17.89 -1.03 1.74
CA SER A 425 19.15 -1.34 2.43
C SER A 425 20.27 -1.76 1.47
N LEU A 426 19.95 -1.98 0.19
CA LEU A 426 20.93 -2.24 -0.86
C LEU A 426 21.67 -0.93 -1.20
N LYS A 427 22.99 -1.00 -1.39
CA LYS A 427 23.82 0.13 -1.81
C LYS A 427 24.30 -0.07 -3.25
N PRO A 428 23.84 0.74 -4.23
CA PRO A 428 24.25 0.63 -5.63
C PRO A 428 25.64 1.25 -5.88
N GLY A 429 26.28 0.92 -7.00
CA GLY A 429 27.46 1.63 -7.49
C GLY A 429 28.76 1.45 -6.71
N ILE A 430 28.84 0.49 -5.78
CA ILE A 430 30.07 0.21 -5.02
C ILE A 430 31.01 -0.64 -5.89
N GLU A 431 32.22 -0.14 -6.12
CA GLU A 431 33.28 -0.82 -6.88
C GLU A 431 33.51 -2.26 -6.39
N GLY A 432 33.55 -3.23 -7.32
CA GLY A 432 33.74 -4.64 -7.00
C GLY A 432 32.59 -5.33 -6.28
N LEU A 433 31.45 -4.65 -6.04
CA LEU A 433 30.27 -5.22 -5.36
C LEU A 433 28.97 -4.97 -6.12
N SER A 434 28.64 -3.72 -6.42
CA SER A 434 27.33 -3.31 -6.93
C SER A 434 27.40 -2.31 -8.10
N GLU A 435 28.52 -2.27 -8.83
CA GLU A 435 28.74 -1.39 -10.00
C GLU A 435 27.67 -1.53 -11.09
N ASN A 436 27.06 -2.71 -11.20
CA ASN A 436 26.03 -2.99 -12.20
C ASN A 436 24.59 -2.80 -11.66
N ILE A 437 24.44 -2.28 -10.45
CA ILE A 437 23.13 -2.04 -9.82
C ILE A 437 22.79 -0.55 -9.85
N ARG A 438 21.61 -0.22 -10.36
CA ARG A 438 21.01 1.13 -10.29
C ARG A 438 19.74 1.08 -9.47
N VAL A 439 19.57 2.03 -8.56
CA VAL A 439 18.35 2.16 -7.74
C VAL A 439 17.74 3.54 -7.96
N ARG A 440 16.44 3.57 -8.27
CA ARG A 440 15.67 4.79 -8.42
C ARG A 440 14.37 4.76 -7.64
N SER A 441 13.91 5.94 -7.21
CA SER A 441 12.63 6.15 -6.56
C SER A 441 11.76 7.11 -7.36
N ILE A 442 10.51 6.71 -7.59
CA ILE A 442 9.50 7.51 -8.26
C ILE A 442 8.52 8.03 -7.21
N LEU A 443 8.51 9.34 -7.02
CA LEU A 443 7.56 10.05 -6.16
C LEU A 443 6.77 11.02 -7.02
N GLY A 444 5.46 10.82 -7.10
CA GLY A 444 4.58 11.60 -7.97
C GLY A 444 3.17 11.75 -7.40
N ARG A 445 2.22 12.05 -8.29
CA ARG A 445 0.79 12.19 -7.98
C ARG A 445 0.20 10.95 -7.31
N PHE A 446 0.54 9.77 -7.83
CA PHE A 446 0.12 8.48 -7.31
C PHE A 446 1.22 7.87 -6.46
N LEU A 447 0.82 7.12 -5.44
CA LEU A 447 1.76 6.36 -4.62
C LEU A 447 2.15 5.10 -5.40
N GLU A 448 3.43 4.97 -5.75
CA GLU A 448 3.90 3.73 -6.36
C GLU A 448 3.57 2.53 -5.44
N HIS A 449 3.04 1.43 -5.96
CA HIS A 449 2.69 0.31 -5.09
C HIS A 449 2.81 -1.08 -5.74
N SER A 450 2.88 -1.16 -7.06
CA SER A 450 3.00 -2.41 -7.80
C SER A 450 4.34 -3.09 -7.53
N ARG A 451 4.34 -4.42 -7.42
CA ARG A 451 5.58 -5.21 -7.38
C ARG A 451 5.75 -6.02 -8.66
N ILE A 452 6.93 -5.91 -9.26
CA ILE A 452 7.31 -6.59 -10.50
C ILE A 452 8.71 -7.16 -10.31
N TYR A 453 8.92 -8.41 -10.71
CA TYR A 453 10.23 -9.05 -10.77
C TYR A 453 10.43 -9.62 -12.16
N ALA A 454 11.39 -9.08 -12.91
CA ALA A 454 11.67 -9.47 -14.28
C ALA A 454 13.13 -9.91 -14.43
N PHE A 455 13.33 -11.01 -15.16
CA PHE A 455 14.61 -11.64 -15.40
C PHE A 455 14.78 -11.88 -16.90
N ALA A 456 15.98 -11.68 -17.43
CA ALA A 456 16.24 -11.80 -18.87
C ALA A 456 16.03 -13.20 -19.43
N ASN A 457 16.36 -14.21 -18.64
CA ASN A 457 16.33 -15.60 -19.07
C ASN A 457 15.21 -16.35 -18.35
N SER A 458 14.57 -17.30 -19.04
CA SER A 458 13.64 -18.26 -18.44
C SER A 458 14.08 -19.69 -18.71
N CYS A 459 13.63 -20.62 -17.87
CA CYS A 459 13.77 -22.06 -18.08
C CYS A 459 12.43 -22.74 -18.41
N GLY A 460 11.41 -21.96 -18.79
CA GLY A 460 10.05 -22.45 -18.99
C GLY A 460 9.31 -22.73 -17.68
N PRO A 461 7.98 -22.82 -17.71
CA PRO A 461 7.21 -23.32 -16.58
C PRO A 461 7.38 -24.84 -16.43
N GLN A 462 7.21 -25.37 -15.22
CA GLN A 462 7.15 -26.83 -15.03
C GLN A 462 5.88 -27.43 -15.64
N ILE A 463 4.76 -26.70 -15.53
CA ILE A 463 3.44 -27.06 -16.06
C ILE A 463 2.75 -25.76 -16.52
N GLY A 464 2.06 -25.82 -17.65
CA GLY A 464 1.29 -24.70 -18.21
C GLY A 464 2.07 -23.89 -19.24
N ASP A 465 1.51 -22.72 -19.59
CA ASP A 465 2.07 -21.86 -20.63
C ASP A 465 3.12 -20.89 -20.09
N GLY A 466 3.98 -20.40 -20.97
CA GLY A 466 4.99 -19.40 -20.68
C GLY A 466 6.26 -19.57 -21.50
N PRO A 467 7.10 -18.53 -21.60
CA PRO A 467 8.31 -18.59 -22.42
C PRO A 467 9.29 -19.66 -21.92
N ALA A 468 9.64 -20.61 -22.80
CA ALA A 468 10.72 -21.58 -22.58
C ALA A 468 12.12 -20.93 -22.68
N SER A 469 12.18 -19.76 -23.32
CA SER A 469 13.35 -18.89 -23.48
C SER A 469 12.92 -17.43 -23.54
N GLY A 470 13.81 -16.50 -23.22
CA GLY A 470 13.49 -15.07 -23.13
C GLY A 470 13.00 -14.66 -21.74
N PRO A 471 12.41 -13.46 -21.59
CA PRO A 471 12.19 -12.86 -20.29
C PRO A 471 11.13 -13.57 -19.46
N GLU A 472 11.34 -13.61 -18.15
CA GLU A 472 10.41 -14.15 -17.15
C GLU A 472 9.97 -13.05 -16.18
N VAL A 473 8.67 -12.75 -16.13
CA VAL A 473 8.11 -11.65 -15.32
C VAL A 473 7.10 -12.17 -14.31
N TRP A 474 7.18 -11.63 -13.09
CA TRP A 474 6.31 -11.95 -11.96
C TRP A 474 5.72 -10.67 -11.38
N ILE A 475 4.44 -10.73 -11.00
CA ILE A 475 3.79 -9.66 -10.24
C ILE A 475 3.15 -10.23 -8.98
N GLY A 476 2.96 -9.40 -7.95
CA GLY A 476 2.15 -9.79 -6.81
C GLY A 476 2.37 -8.96 -5.56
N SER A 477 2.15 -9.57 -4.39
CA SER A 477 1.98 -8.82 -3.14
C SER A 477 3.25 -8.66 -2.30
N ALA A 478 4.29 -9.45 -2.59
CA ALA A 478 5.50 -9.50 -1.79
C ALA A 478 6.46 -8.34 -2.09
N ASP A 479 6.97 -7.70 -1.04
CA ASP A 479 8.22 -6.92 -1.07
C ASP A 479 9.39 -7.80 -0.59
N LEU A 480 10.62 -7.31 -0.76
CA LEU A 480 11.82 -7.97 -0.27
C LEU A 480 12.11 -7.59 1.19
N MET A 481 11.24 -7.98 2.10
CA MET A 481 11.43 -7.77 3.55
C MET A 481 11.16 -9.05 4.35
N HIS A 482 11.90 -9.23 5.46
CA HIS A 482 11.72 -10.31 6.43
C HIS A 482 10.25 -10.62 6.75
N ARG A 483 9.48 -9.59 7.11
CA ARG A 483 8.06 -9.78 7.45
C ARG A 483 7.20 -10.28 6.29
N ASN A 484 7.55 -9.94 5.05
CA ASN A 484 6.82 -10.41 3.86
C ASN A 484 7.23 -11.84 3.49
N LEU A 485 8.50 -12.17 3.67
CA LEU A 485 9.07 -13.44 3.23
C LEU A 485 8.99 -14.55 4.28
N ASP A 486 8.90 -14.23 5.57
CA ASP A 486 8.88 -15.21 6.67
C ASP A 486 7.57 -15.23 7.47
N ARG A 487 6.94 -14.07 7.66
CA ARG A 487 5.82 -13.90 8.60
C ARG A 487 4.48 -13.61 7.92
N ARG A 488 4.44 -13.66 6.59
CA ARG A 488 3.24 -13.38 5.79
C ARG A 488 3.00 -14.46 4.74
N VAL A 489 1.74 -14.66 4.43
CA VAL A 489 1.33 -15.32 3.20
C VAL A 489 1.23 -14.27 2.10
N GLU A 490 2.23 -14.26 1.22
CA GLU A 490 2.32 -13.42 0.03
C GLU A 490 2.29 -14.32 -1.21
N THR A 491 1.94 -13.74 -2.36
CA THR A 491 1.90 -14.49 -3.62
C THR A 491 2.47 -13.65 -4.75
N LEU A 492 3.29 -14.29 -5.59
CA LEU A 492 3.66 -13.80 -6.91
C LEU A 492 3.10 -14.74 -7.97
N VAL A 493 2.55 -14.20 -9.05
CA VAL A 493 2.09 -14.94 -10.24
C VAL A 493 3.00 -14.64 -11.42
N ARG A 494 3.36 -15.67 -12.19
CA ARG A 494 4.11 -15.52 -13.44
C ARG A 494 3.20 -14.96 -14.53
N ILE A 495 3.65 -13.94 -15.26
CA ILE A 495 2.97 -13.45 -16.47
C ILE A 495 3.47 -14.24 -17.68
N THR A 496 2.55 -14.63 -18.56
CA THR A 496 2.82 -15.55 -19.68
C THR A 496 2.53 -14.95 -21.04
N ALA A 497 1.57 -14.02 -21.12
CA ALA A 497 1.24 -13.31 -22.35
C ALA A 497 2.43 -12.42 -22.78
N PRO A 498 3.00 -12.60 -24.00
CA PRO A 498 4.22 -11.90 -24.41
C PRO A 498 4.11 -10.38 -24.42
N ASP A 499 2.97 -9.85 -24.84
CA ASP A 499 2.64 -8.42 -24.86
C ASP A 499 2.61 -7.82 -23.44
N GLN A 500 2.04 -8.56 -22.47
CA GLN A 500 2.02 -8.15 -21.07
C GLN A 500 3.40 -8.21 -20.43
N VAL A 501 4.19 -9.23 -20.76
CA VAL A 501 5.61 -9.34 -20.33
C VAL A 501 6.40 -8.13 -20.82
N GLU A 502 6.29 -7.80 -22.10
CA GLU A 502 6.98 -6.66 -22.67
C GLU A 502 6.50 -5.34 -22.05
N ALA A 503 5.19 -5.13 -21.90
CA ALA A 503 4.64 -3.93 -21.29
C ALA A 503 5.14 -3.69 -19.84
N LEU A 504 5.27 -4.76 -19.04
CA LEU A 504 5.79 -4.67 -17.68
C LEU A 504 7.28 -4.34 -17.63
N ILE A 505 8.07 -4.86 -18.57
CA ILE A 505 9.50 -4.51 -18.70
C ILE A 505 9.63 -3.05 -19.12
N GLN A 506 8.89 -2.63 -20.16
CA GLN A 506 8.86 -1.25 -20.64
C GLN A 506 8.41 -0.26 -19.57
N TYR A 507 7.52 -0.68 -18.66
CA TYR A 507 7.10 0.15 -17.53
C TYR A 507 8.27 0.43 -16.57
N ILE A 508 9.08 -0.59 -16.22
CA ILE A 508 10.28 -0.38 -15.41
C ILE A 508 11.30 0.46 -16.18
N ASP A 509 11.48 0.21 -17.48
CA ASP A 509 12.41 0.97 -18.33
C ASP A 509 12.05 2.45 -18.41
N LEU A 510 10.77 2.77 -18.54
CA LEU A 510 10.28 4.15 -18.47
C LEU A 510 10.70 4.82 -17.16
N GLN A 511 10.56 4.13 -16.02
CA GLN A 511 10.92 4.67 -14.71
C GLN A 511 12.43 4.73 -14.48
N MET A 512 13.19 3.88 -15.17
CA MET A 512 14.66 3.80 -15.11
C MET A 512 15.38 4.62 -16.18
N ALA A 513 14.65 5.26 -17.10
CA ALA A 513 15.24 6.09 -18.15
C ALA A 513 15.81 7.39 -17.59
N ASP A 514 17.01 7.79 -18.03
CA ASP A 514 17.64 9.07 -17.65
C ASP A 514 16.79 10.28 -18.02
N SER A 515 15.88 10.10 -18.99
CA SER A 515 14.91 11.09 -19.45
C SER A 515 13.65 11.19 -18.57
N THR A 516 13.58 10.47 -17.44
CA THR A 516 12.42 10.42 -16.55
C THR A 516 12.71 11.03 -15.18
N VAL A 517 11.78 11.86 -14.69
CA VAL A 517 11.85 12.45 -13.35
C VAL A 517 11.91 11.34 -12.31
N SER A 518 13.01 11.29 -11.56
CA SER A 518 13.26 10.22 -10.59
C SER A 518 14.32 10.63 -9.57
N TRP A 519 14.26 10.06 -8.37
CA TRP A 519 15.31 10.16 -7.38
C TRP A 519 16.31 9.03 -7.59
N TRP A 520 17.61 9.33 -7.64
CA TRP A 520 18.66 8.33 -7.85
C TRP A 520 19.38 8.09 -6.52
N MET A 521 19.56 6.83 -6.16
CA MET A 521 20.30 6.46 -4.96
C MET A 521 21.79 6.33 -5.28
N ASP A 522 22.62 7.06 -4.54
CA ASP A 522 24.07 6.99 -4.60
C ASP A 522 24.61 5.87 -3.68
N GLY A 523 25.91 5.55 -3.80
CA GLY A 523 26.51 4.42 -3.06
C GLY A 523 26.60 4.60 -1.53
N ASP A 524 26.45 5.82 -1.03
CA ASP A 524 26.32 6.11 0.39
C ASP A 524 24.87 5.93 0.91
N GLY A 525 23.90 5.80 -0.01
CA GLY A 525 22.46 5.70 0.24
C GLY A 525 21.71 7.03 0.17
N THR A 526 22.38 8.13 -0.18
CA THR A 526 21.75 9.43 -0.43
C THR A 526 20.90 9.38 -1.69
N TYR A 527 19.75 10.06 -1.69
CA TYR A 527 18.90 10.20 -2.87
C TYR A 527 18.97 11.61 -3.45
N THR A 528 19.26 11.71 -4.74
CA THR A 528 19.32 12.98 -5.48
C THR A 528 18.18 13.05 -6.50
N LEU A 529 17.41 14.14 -6.51
CA LEU A 529 16.32 14.33 -7.48
C LEU A 529 16.85 14.75 -8.84
N HIS A 530 16.58 13.94 -9.86
CA HIS A 530 16.79 14.28 -11.26
C HIS A 530 15.45 14.64 -11.89
N SER A 531 15.24 15.94 -12.15
CA SER A 531 13.98 16.45 -12.71
C SER A 531 14.14 17.27 -13.99
N ARG A 532 15.38 17.59 -14.37
CA ARG A 532 15.70 18.37 -15.57
C ARG A 532 16.89 17.77 -16.30
N ASP A 533 16.93 17.97 -17.61
CA ASP A 533 18.09 17.61 -18.44
C ASP A 533 19.23 18.65 -18.33
N LYS A 534 20.32 18.43 -19.09
CA LYS A 534 21.50 19.31 -19.11
C LYS A 534 21.20 20.72 -19.62
N GLU A 535 20.12 20.88 -20.39
CA GLU A 535 19.64 22.18 -20.90
C GLU A 535 18.58 22.81 -19.97
N GLY A 536 18.30 22.21 -18.81
CA GLY A 536 17.33 22.70 -17.84
C GLY A 536 15.86 22.42 -18.18
N ARG A 537 15.58 21.64 -19.24
CA ARG A 537 14.21 21.28 -19.63
C ARG A 537 13.68 20.18 -18.70
N PRO A 538 12.39 20.21 -18.32
CA PRO A 538 11.80 19.17 -17.48
C PRO A 538 11.90 17.79 -18.13
N LEU A 539 12.28 16.80 -17.32
CA LEU A 539 12.23 15.39 -17.71
C LEU A 539 10.78 14.90 -17.77
N VAL A 540 10.58 13.71 -18.35
CA VAL A 540 9.27 13.06 -18.43
C VAL A 540 8.80 12.65 -17.04
N ASP A 541 7.60 13.06 -16.64
CA ASP A 541 6.91 12.48 -15.49
C ASP A 541 6.23 11.17 -15.95
N SER A 542 6.70 10.03 -15.43
CA SER A 542 6.20 8.70 -15.84
C SER A 542 4.71 8.51 -15.57
N GLN A 543 4.17 9.07 -14.49
CA GLN A 543 2.75 8.94 -14.15
C GLN A 543 1.89 9.82 -15.04
N ALA A 544 2.34 11.04 -15.35
CA ALA A 544 1.67 11.91 -16.32
C ALA A 544 1.70 11.31 -17.74
N TYR A 545 2.82 10.69 -18.12
CA TYR A 545 2.92 9.94 -19.38
C TYR A 545 1.90 8.81 -19.42
N LEU A 546 1.80 8.00 -18.35
CA LEU A 546 0.84 6.89 -18.28
C LEU A 546 -0.62 7.36 -18.26
N ILE A 547 -0.95 8.46 -17.58
CA ILE A 547 -2.28 9.10 -17.68
C ILE A 547 -2.60 9.41 -19.15
N HIS A 548 -1.65 9.99 -19.87
CA HIS A 548 -1.84 10.39 -21.26
C HIS A 548 -1.97 9.21 -22.23
N THR A 549 -1.20 8.14 -22.03
CA THR A 549 -1.29 6.94 -22.88
C THR A 549 -2.58 6.16 -22.67
N HIS A 550 -3.07 6.08 -21.44
CA HIS A 550 -4.34 5.40 -21.14
C HIS A 550 -5.56 6.21 -21.58
N THR A 551 -5.47 7.55 -21.60
CA THR A 551 -6.55 8.43 -22.09
C THR A 551 -6.60 8.55 -23.60
N ARG A 552 -5.46 8.42 -24.32
CA ARG A 552 -5.46 8.42 -25.78
C ARG A 552 -6.02 7.11 -26.33
N LYS A 553 -7.08 7.20 -27.16
CA LYS A 553 -7.42 6.13 -28.12
C LYS A 553 -6.14 5.82 -28.94
N PRO A 554 -5.76 4.56 -29.19
CA PRO A 554 -4.74 4.31 -30.20
C PRO A 554 -5.27 4.93 -31.48
N ARG A 555 -4.44 5.71 -32.17
CA ARG A 555 -4.70 5.93 -33.59
C ARG A 555 -4.77 4.53 -34.20
N GLY A 556 -5.86 4.25 -34.92
CA GLY A 556 -6.04 2.98 -35.62
C GLY A 556 -4.75 2.62 -36.32
N ALA A 557 -4.23 1.42 -36.02
CA ALA A 557 -3.31 0.77 -36.91
C ALA A 557 -4.12 0.50 -38.19
N ASN A 558 -3.92 1.36 -39.19
CA ASN A 558 -4.32 1.09 -40.58
C ASN A 558 -3.40 0.05 -41.18
#